data_AF-A0A925DAQ5-F1
#
_entry.id   AF-A0A925DAQ5-F1
#
_cell.length_a   1.000
_cell.length_b   1.000
_cell.length_c   1.000
_cell.angle_alpha   90.00
_cell.angle_beta   90.00
_cell.angle_gamma   90.00
#
_symmetry.space_group_name_H-M   'P 1'
#
loop_
_entity.id
_entity.type
_entity.pdbx_description
1 polymer ?
#
loop_
_entity_poly.entity_id
_entity_poly.type
_entity_poly.pdbx_seq_one_letter_code
_entity_poly.pdbx_strand_id
1 'polypeptide(L)' 'MPVPRAVTLPRVAMKAIEASLAVIATEGTQEGILDLMQTREELYDLLDYAVYEERDKQIAGGQRPPGP' A
#
# COMPACT_ATOMS: atom_id res chain seq x y z
N MET A 1 14.83 -12.16 -17.07
CA MET A 1 14.81 -11.05 -16.09
C MET A 1 15.78 -11.39 -14.97
N PRO A 2 16.81 -10.58 -14.68
CA PRO A 2 17.70 -10.84 -13.54
C PRO A 2 16.88 -10.79 -12.25
N VAL A 3 17.11 -11.75 -11.35
CA VAL A 3 16.38 -11.85 -10.07
C VAL A 3 16.84 -10.72 -9.15
N PRO A 4 15.94 -9.87 -8.63
CA PRO A 4 16.34 -8.81 -7.69
C PRO A 4 16.95 -9.43 -6.43
N ARG A 5 18.08 -8.90 -5.98
CA ARG A 5 18.75 -9.39 -4.76
C ARG A 5 17.87 -9.06 -3.54
N ALA A 6 17.89 -9.93 -2.52
CA ALA A 6 16.97 -9.91 -1.37
C ALA A 6 16.76 -8.53 -0.72
N VAL A 7 17.79 -7.68 -0.70
CA VAL A 7 17.75 -6.36 -0.04
C VAL A 7 17.57 -5.17 -1.00
N THR A 8 17.33 -5.41 -2.28
CA THR A 8 17.25 -4.33 -3.27
C THR A 8 16.05 -3.41 -3.01
N LEU A 9 14.85 -3.97 -2.90
CA LEU A 9 13.62 -3.20 -2.66
C LEU A 9 13.57 -2.56 -1.27
N PRO A 10 13.97 -3.25 -0.18
CA PRO A 10 14.07 -2.61 1.14
C PRO A 10 14.96 -1.36 1.15
N ARG A 11 16.10 -1.36 0.43
CA ARG A 11 16.99 -0.19 0.36
C ARG A 11 16.34 0.98 -0.37
N VAL A 12 15.56 0.71 -1.42
CA VAL A 12 14.79 1.74 -2.13
C VAL A 12 13.71 2.32 -1.21
N ALA A 13 12.93 1.47 -0.56
CA ALA A 13 11.87 1.89 0.35
C ALA A 13 12.41 2.74 1.51
N MET A 14 13.50 2.31 2.15
CA MET A 14 14.12 3.07 3.24
C MET A 14 14.60 4.45 2.80
N LYS A 15 15.10 4.61 1.57
CA LYS A 15 15.54 5.91 1.07
C LYS A 15 14.37 6.86 0.80
N ALA A 16 13.26 6.34 0.27
CA ALA A 16 12.03 7.11 0.09
C ALA A 16 11.47 7.56 1.46
N ILE A 17 11.41 6.66 2.44
CA ILE A 17 10.96 6.97 3.81
C ILE A 17 11.82 8.06 4.46
N GLU A 18 13.15 7.96 4.37
CA GLU A 18 14.07 8.99 4.89
C GLU A 18 13.77 10.37 4.29
N ALA A 19 13.60 10.45 2.97
CA ALA A 19 13.30 11.70 2.27
C ALA A 19 11.92 12.27 2.66
N SER A 20 10.89 11.43 2.72
CA SER A 20 9.55 11.85 3.12
C SER A 20 9.51 12.36 4.57
N LEU A 21 10.21 11.70 5.48
CA LEU A 21 10.32 12.15 6.88
C LEU A 21 11.06 13.48 7.01
N ALA A 22 12.09 13.73 6.20
CA ALA A 22 12.78 15.02 6.19
C ALA A 22 11.87 16.17 5.73
N VAL A 23 11.02 15.94 4.72
CA VAL A 23 10.00 16.91 4.27
C VAL A 23 9.03 17.18 5.40
N ILE A 24 8.42 16.14 5.98
CA ILE A 24 7.44 16.28 7.06
C ILE A 24 8.05 17.00 8.27
N ALA A 25 9.30 16.70 8.63
CA ALA A 25 9.98 17.34 9.74
C ALA A 25 10.27 18.82 9.49
N THR A 26 10.49 19.21 8.22
CA THR A 26 10.81 20.59 7.84
C THR A 26 9.57 21.44 7.60
N GLU A 27 8.58 20.88 6.91
CA GLU A 27 7.39 21.59 6.44
C GLU A 27 6.18 21.41 7.37
N GLY A 28 6.24 20.43 8.29
CA GLY A 28 5.12 20.08 9.18
C GLY A 28 3.96 19.38 8.48
N THR A 29 4.09 19.06 7.20
CA THR A 29 3.08 18.40 6.36
C THR A 29 3.74 17.58 5.24
N GLN A 30 2.99 16.68 4.64
CA GLN A 30 3.39 15.83 3.51
C GLN A 30 2.92 16.36 2.14
N GLU A 31 2.24 17.51 2.07
CA GLU A 31 1.61 18.01 0.84
C GLU A 31 2.58 18.05 -0.36
N GLY A 32 3.84 18.42 -0.13
CA GLY A 32 4.87 18.50 -1.19
C GLY A 32 5.37 17.16 -1.74
N ILE A 33 4.90 16.02 -1.23
CA ILE A 33 5.32 14.67 -1.68
C ILE A 33 4.14 13.78 -2.07
N LEU A 34 2.93 14.32 -2.21
CA LEU A 34 1.73 13.54 -2.53
C LEU A 34 1.82 12.80 -3.87
N ASP A 35 2.50 13.38 -4.86
CA ASP A 35 2.75 12.80 -6.18
C ASP A 35 3.77 11.65 -6.17
N LEU A 36 4.56 11.53 -5.10
CA LEU A 36 5.52 10.45 -4.89
C LEU A 36 4.94 9.27 -4.11
N MET A 37 3.73 9.42 -3.56
CA MET A 37 3.06 8.40 -2.77
C MET A 37 2.25 7.46 -3.66
N GLN A 38 2.23 6.17 -3.31
CA GLN A 38 1.21 5.27 -3.82
C GLN A 38 -0.17 5.82 -3.42
N THR A 39 -1.07 5.95 -4.40
CA THR A 39 -2.43 6.41 -4.16
C THR A 39 -3.24 5.35 -3.41
N ARG A 40 -4.35 5.78 -2.79
CA ARG A 40 -5.27 4.85 -2.12
C ARG A 40 -5.89 3.85 -3.08
N GLU A 41 -6.17 4.28 -4.32
CA GLU A 41 -6.72 3.42 -5.38
C GLU A 41 -5.70 2.34 -5.78
N GLU A 42 -4.46 2.72 -6.09
CA GLU A 42 -3.39 1.76 -6.40
C GLU A 42 -3.13 0.77 -5.27
N LEU A 43 -3.22 1.22 -4.00
CA LEU A 43 -3.11 0.33 -2.85
C LEU A 43 -4.28 -0.65 -2.77
N TYR A 44 -5.50 -0.21 -3.06
CA TYR A 44 -6.69 -1.07 -3.03
C TYR A 44 -6.68 -2.10 -4.15
N ASP A 45 -6.25 -1.71 -5.34
CA ASP A 45 -6.05 -2.63 -6.45
C ASP A 45 -4.98 -3.66 -6.12
N LEU A 46 -3.85 -3.24 -5.53
CA LEU A 46 -2.78 -4.15 -5.11
C LEU A 46 -3.23 -5.17 -4.06
N LEU A 47 -4.17 -4.79 -3.19
CA LEU A 47 -4.68 -5.63 -2.11
C LEU A 47 -5.90 -6.46 -2.52
N ASP A 48 -6.33 -6.41 -3.79
CA ASP A 48 -7.60 -7.01 -4.27
C ASP A 48 -8.79 -6.64 -3.37
N TYR A 49 -8.83 -5.38 -2.91
CA TYR A 49 -9.68 -4.96 -1.80
C TYR A 49 -11.17 -5.19 -2.07
N ALA A 50 -11.61 -5.03 -3.32
CA ALA A 50 -12.99 -5.29 -3.73
C ALA A 50 -13.44 -6.73 -3.49
N VAL A 51 -12.53 -7.70 -3.60
CA VAL A 51 -12.81 -9.12 -3.34
C VAL A 51 -13.09 -9.34 -1.85
N TYR A 52 -12.30 -8.69 -0.99
CA TYR A 52 -12.50 -8.77 0.45
C TYR A 52 -13.79 -8.06 0.90
N GLU A 53 -14.12 -6.91 0.30
CA GLU A 53 -15.36 -6.20 0.60
C GLU A 53 -16.61 -7.04 0.23
N GLU A 54 -16.58 -7.74 -0.90
CA GLU A 54 -17.67 -8.63 -1.31
C GLU A 54 -17.79 -9.85 -0.37
N ARG A 55 -16.66 -10.43 0.05
CA ARG A 55 -16.65 -11.50 1.05
C ARG A 55 -17.22 -11.04 2.39
N ASP A 56 -16.87 -9.84 2.84
CA ASP A 56 -17.39 -9.28 4.09
C ASP A 56 -18.91 -9.07 4.02
N LYS A 57 -19.43 -8.60 2.88
CA LYS A 57 -20.89 -8.48 2.64
C LYS A 57 -21.59 -9.84 2.70
N GLN A 58 -21.01 -10.88 2.12
CA GLN A 58 -21.57 -12.24 2.16
C GLN A 58 -21.60 -12.79 3.59
N ILE A 59 -20.51 -12.63 4.34
CA ILE A 59 -20.41 -13.05 5.74
C ILE A 59 -21.43 -12.29 6.61
N ALA A 60 -21.52 -10.97 6.45
CA ALA A 60 -22.48 -10.14 7.17
C ALA A 60 -23.94 -10.49 6.80
N GLY A 61 -24.19 -10.91 5.55
CA GLY A 61 -25.47 -11.42 5.07
C GLY A 61 -25.79 -12.86 5.50
N GLY A 62 -24.93 -13.51 6.30
CA GLY A 62 -25.15 -14.87 6.80
C GLY A 62 -24.83 -15.98 5.79
N GLN A 63 -24.23 -15.64 4.64
CA GLN A 63 -23.72 -16.63 3.70
C GLN A 63 -22.39 -17.17 4.21
N ARG A 64 -22.27 -18.50 4.27
CA ARG A 64 -20.99 -19.13 4.58
C ARG A 64 -20.02 -18.78 3.44
N PRO A 65 -18.82 -18.23 3.73
CA PRO A 65 -17.86 -17.93 2.69
C PRO A 65 -17.49 -19.22 1.94
N PRO A 66 -17.22 -19.15 0.63
CA PRO A 66 -16.69 -20.30 -0.10
C PRO A 66 -15.41 -20.78 0.60
N GLY A 67 -15.21 -22.10 0.63
CA GLY A 67 -14.00 -22.72 1.15
C GLY A 67 -12.74 -22.22 0.41
N PRO A 68 -11.55 -22.51 0.94
CA PRO A 68 -10.29 -22.12 0.29
C PRO A 68 -10.21 -22.58 -1.16
#